data_AF-A0A6B3N3R9-F1
#
_entry.id   AF-A0A6B3N3R9-F1
#
_cell.length_a   1.000
_cell.length_b   1.000
_cell.length_c   1.000
_cell.angle_alpha   90.00
_cell.angle_beta   90.00
_cell.angle_gamma   90.00
#
_symmetry.space_group_name_H-M   'P 1'
#
loop_
_entity.id
_entity.type
_entity.pdbx_description
1 polymer ?
#
loop_
_entity_poly.entity_id
_entity_poly.type
_entity_poly.pdbx_seq_one_letter_code
_entity_poly.pdbx_strand_id
1 'polypeptide(L)'
;MAAIAKKVNKTVAFTTNREDQALLKAVEKELAKGQYPSFSMFCKQAIQEFLLKPESSQEKASSQEATEETTEETTGVGNLEDKLTQLQQQLTEVVQALSV
;
A
#
# COMPACT_ATOMS: atom_id res chain seq x y z
N MET A 1 -11.16 -0.86 44.85
CA MET A 1 -9.84 -1.25 44.34
C MET A 1 -9.97 -1.59 42.87
N ALA A 2 -9.45 -0.76 41.97
CA ALA A 2 -9.47 -1.03 40.53
C ALA A 2 -8.48 -2.17 40.22
N ALA A 3 -8.94 -3.21 39.54
CA ALA A 3 -8.08 -4.31 39.11
C ALA A 3 -7.08 -3.77 38.07
N ILE A 4 -5.80 -3.78 38.43
CA ILE A 4 -4.71 -3.40 37.53
C ILE A 4 -4.62 -4.50 36.48
N ALA A 5 -5.11 -4.25 35.27
CA ALA A 5 -5.04 -5.21 34.18
C ALA A 5 -3.57 -5.58 33.95
N LYS A 6 -3.23 -6.87 34.08
CA LYS A 6 -1.89 -7.37 33.82
C LYS A 6 -1.54 -7.08 32.37
N LYS A 7 -0.52 -6.24 32.15
CA LYS A 7 0.01 -5.93 30.83
C LYS A 7 0.55 -7.22 30.21
N VAL A 8 -0.19 -7.79 29.25
CA VAL A 8 0.28 -8.95 28.49
C VAL A 8 1.22 -8.43 27.41
N ASN A 9 2.52 -8.74 27.55
CA ASN A 9 3.47 -8.48 26.48
C ASN A 9 3.27 -9.55 25.40
N LYS A 10 2.71 -9.15 24.26
CA LYS A 10 2.68 -9.96 23.05
C LYS A 10 3.94 -9.64 22.26
N THR A 11 4.78 -10.64 22.04
CA THR A 11 5.97 -10.54 21.20
C THR A 11 5.71 -11.26 19.90
N VAL A 12 6.08 -10.61 18.79
CA VAL A 12 6.10 -11.20 17.47
C VAL A 12 7.57 -11.40 17.10
N ALA A 13 7.92 -12.59 16.63
CA ALA A 13 9.26 -12.94 16.19
C ALA A 13 9.20 -13.42 14.75
N PHE A 14 10.16 -12.98 13.93
CA PHE A 14 10.35 -13.54 12.60
C PHE A 14 10.83 -14.98 12.73
N THR A 15 10.18 -15.87 11.99
CA THR A 15 10.56 -17.28 11.92
C THR A 15 11.53 -17.51 10.75
N THR A 16 12.04 -18.73 10.64
CA THR A 16 12.87 -19.16 9.50
C THR A 16 12.05 -19.44 8.24
N ASN A 17 10.73 -19.23 8.26
CA ASN A 17 9.89 -19.39 7.08
C ASN A 17 10.29 -18.38 6.00
N ARG A 18 10.11 -18.78 4.74
CA ARG A 18 10.58 -18.02 3.58
C ARG A 18 9.94 -16.62 3.53
N GLU A 19 8.66 -16.55 3.87
CA GLU A 19 7.85 -15.33 3.86
C GLU A 19 8.33 -14.36 4.93
N ASP A 20 8.56 -14.85 6.16
CA ASP A 20 9.07 -14.05 7.27
C ASP A 20 10.48 -13.51 6.97
N GLN A 21 11.35 -14.33 6.38
CA GLN A 21 12.70 -13.90 6.00
C GLN A 21 12.69 -12.89 4.85
N ALA A 22 11.79 -13.05 3.87
CA ALA A 22 11.62 -12.07 2.80
C ALA A 22 11.14 -10.72 3.35
N LEU A 23 10.17 -10.74 4.26
CA LEU A 23 9.70 -9.53 4.94
C LEU A 23 10.81 -8.88 5.76
N LEU A 24 11.54 -9.65 6.57
CA LEU A 24 12.65 -9.13 7.37
C LEU A 24 13.70 -8.42 6.50
N LYS A 25 14.11 -9.03 5.38
CA LYS A 25 15.06 -8.41 4.44
C LYS A 25 14.54 -7.11 3.85
N ALA A 26 13.25 -7.05 3.50
CA ALA A 26 12.63 -5.82 2.99
C ALA A 26 12.67 -4.71 4.06
N VAL A 27 12.36 -5.05 5.31
CA VAL A 27 12.43 -4.10 6.42
C VAL A 27 13.86 -3.63 6.69
N GLU A 28 14.84 -4.53 6.70
CA GLU A 28 16.25 -4.18 6.88
C GLU A 28 16.76 -3.25 5.76
N LYS A 29 16.37 -3.52 4.50
CA LYS A 29 16.69 -2.66 3.36
C LYS A 29 16.12 -1.25 3.53
N GLU A 30 14.88 -1.13 4.02
CA GLU A 30 14.23 0.17 4.24
C GLU A 30 14.87 0.93 5.42
N LEU A 31 15.19 0.22 6.51
CA LEU A 31 15.88 0.81 7.66
C LEU A 31 17.29 1.28 7.31
N ALA A 32 17.99 0.57 6.43
CA ALA A 32 19.32 0.97 5.96
C ALA A 32 19.34 2.31 5.22
N LYS A 33 18.19 2.76 4.69
CA LYS A 33 18.06 4.11 4.08
C LYS A 33 18.11 5.24 5.10
N GLY A 34 18.00 4.93 6.40
CA GLY A 34 18.09 5.92 7.48
C GLY A 34 16.86 6.81 7.65
N GLN A 35 15.76 6.52 6.94
CA GLN A 35 14.52 7.32 7.00
C GLN A 35 13.76 7.12 8.32
N TYR A 36 13.98 5.99 9.01
CA TYR A 36 13.34 5.67 10.27
C TYR A 36 14.38 5.49 11.38
N PRO A 37 14.18 6.11 12.55
CA PRO A 37 15.15 6.06 13.65
C PRO A 37 15.21 4.69 14.34
N SER A 38 14.22 3.82 14.15
CA SER A 38 14.23 2.45 14.65
C SER A 38 13.23 1.57 13.90
N PHE A 39 13.44 0.25 13.97
CA PHE A 39 12.48 -0.76 13.51
C PHE A 39 11.08 -0.54 14.10
N SER A 40 10.99 -0.24 15.40
CA SER A 40 9.71 0.00 16.06
C SER A 40 8.98 1.22 15.50
N MET A 41 9.71 2.27 15.13
CA MET A 41 9.11 3.47 14.54
C MET A 41 8.60 3.19 13.12
N PHE A 42 9.41 2.48 12.32
CA PHE A 42 9.00 2.00 11.00
C PHE A 42 7.71 1.17 11.07
N CYS A 43 7.65 0.17 11.96
CA CYS A 43 6.45 -0.67 12.08
C CYS A 43 5.22 0.11 12.53
N LYS A 44 5.36 1.06 13.47
CA LYS A 44 4.23 1.90 13.88
C LYS A 44 3.66 2.70 12.71
N GLN A 45 4.53 3.27 11.88
CA GLN A 45 4.10 4.04 10.72
C GLN A 45 3.48 3.15 9.65
N ALA A 46 4.09 2.00 9.34
CA ALA A 46 3.52 1.04 8.39
C ALA A 46 2.13 0.54 8.81
N ILE A 47 1.95 0.22 10.09
CA ILE A 47 0.66 -0.21 10.65
C ILE A 47 -0.34 0.94 10.61
N GLN A 48 0.08 2.17 10.92
CA GLN A 48 -0.78 3.34 10.84
C GLN A 48 -1.26 3.57 9.41
N GLU A 49 -0.36 3.54 8.43
CA GLU A 49 -0.69 3.68 7.02
C GLU A 49 -1.64 2.56 6.54
N PHE A 50 -1.40 1.32 6.97
CA PHE A 50 -2.24 0.17 6.60
C PHE A 50 -3.65 0.23 7.21
N LEU A 51 -3.77 0.69 8.47
CA LEU A 51 -5.05 0.67 9.19
C LEU A 51 -5.85 1.98 9.09
N LEU A 52 -5.19 3.12 8.91
CA LEU A 52 -5.83 4.44 8.93
C LEU A 52 -5.98 5.09 7.55
N LYS A 53 -5.30 4.60 6.50
CA LYS A 53 -5.62 5.10 5.16
C LYS A 53 -7.00 4.59 4.74
N PRO A 54 -7.98 5.48 4.47
CA PRO A 54 -9.22 5.06 3.84
C PRO A 54 -8.91 4.49 2.45
N GLU A 55 -9.66 3.48 2.01
CA GLU A 55 -9.53 2.85 0.68
C GLU A 55 -9.65 3.83 -0.51
N SER A 56 -9.95 5.10 -0.26
CA SER A 56 -10.05 6.14 -1.28
C SER A 56 -8.70 6.67 -1.80
N SER A 57 -7.56 6.20 -1.28
CA SER A 57 -6.23 6.61 -1.77
C SER A 57 -5.40 5.45 -2.32
N GLN A 58 -6.05 4.43 -2.90
CA GLN A 58 -5.39 3.55 -3.85
C GLN A 58 -5.25 4.26 -5.22
N GLU A 59 -4.66 5.46 -5.20
CA GLU A 59 -4.26 6.16 -6.40
C GLU A 59 -2.77 5.90 -6.61
N LYS A 60 -2.48 5.10 -7.65
CA LYS A 60 -1.20 4.94 -8.36
C LYS A 60 0.05 5.34 -7.56
N ALA A 61 0.65 4.39 -6.85
CA ALA A 61 2.10 4.43 -6.65
C ALA A 61 2.79 3.96 -7.95
N SER A 62 2.77 4.82 -8.97
CA SER A 62 3.72 4.77 -10.06
C SER A 62 4.65 5.98 -9.95
N SER A 63 5.95 5.66 -10.01
CA SER A 63 7.06 6.53 -10.41
C SER A 63 7.83 7.26 -9.31
N GLN A 64 8.95 6.64 -8.90
CA GLN A 64 10.35 7.11 -8.91
C GLN A 64 11.12 6.30 -7.85
N GLU A 65 12.28 5.70 -8.03
CA GLU A 65 13.30 5.69 -9.09
C GLU A 65 14.13 4.42 -8.80
N ALA A 66 14.21 3.50 -9.75
CA ALA A 66 15.26 2.49 -9.78
C ALA A 66 15.51 2.14 -11.25
N THR A 67 16.54 2.77 -11.79
CA THR A 67 17.17 2.41 -13.04
C THR A 67 17.59 0.95 -12.99
N GLU A 68 16.84 0.07 -13.63
CA GLU A 68 17.34 -1.22 -14.09
C GLU A 68 16.50 -1.68 -15.28
N GLU A 69 17.19 -1.86 -16.40
CA GLU A 69 16.70 -2.36 -17.67
C GLU A 69 16.01 -3.70 -17.46
N THR A 70 14.72 -3.82 -17.78
CA THR A 70 14.14 -5.07 -18.30
C THR A 70 12.94 -4.72 -19.16
N THR A 71 13.17 -4.85 -20.47
CA THR A 71 12.17 -5.00 -21.53
C THR A 71 11.09 -6.00 -21.09
N GLU A 72 9.80 -5.62 -21.11
CA GLU A 72 8.66 -6.45 -21.54
C GLU A 72 7.30 -5.80 -21.22
N GLU A 73 6.39 -5.88 -22.21
CA GLU A 73 4.92 -5.67 -22.17
C GLU A 73 4.33 -4.24 -22.06
N THR A 74 4.40 -3.50 -23.17
CA THR A 74 3.42 -2.48 -23.53
C THR A 74 2.30 -3.07 -24.40
N THR A 75 1.27 -3.66 -23.81
CA THR A 75 0.07 -4.08 -24.57
C THR A 75 -1.26 -3.94 -23.82
N GLY A 76 -1.26 -3.52 -22.55
CA GLY A 76 -2.47 -3.43 -21.73
C GLY A 76 -3.01 -2.02 -21.44
N VAL A 77 -2.25 -0.96 -21.74
CA VAL A 77 -2.57 0.40 -21.28
C VAL A 77 -3.72 1.04 -22.09
N GLY A 78 -3.80 0.80 -23.40
CA GLY A 78 -4.83 1.41 -24.26
C GLY A 78 -6.26 0.99 -23.91
N ASN A 79 -6.47 -0.26 -23.49
CA ASN A 79 -7.81 -0.77 -23.15
C ASN A 79 -8.40 -0.10 -21.90
N LEU A 80 -7.54 0.34 -20.97
CA LEU A 80 -7.95 0.97 -19.73
C LEU A 80 -8.41 2.42 -19.94
N GLU A 81 -7.74 3.15 -20.83
CA GLU A 81 -8.10 4.53 -21.19
C GLU A 81 -9.44 4.57 -21.92
N ASP A 82 -9.65 3.70 -22.91
CA ASP A 82 -10.92 3.59 -23.64
C ASP A 82 -12.10 3.25 -22.71
N LYS A 83 -11.88 2.35 -21.76
CA LYS A 83 -12.89 1.98 -20.75
C LYS A 83 -13.21 3.13 -19.80
N LEU A 84 -12.22 3.93 -19.43
CA LEU A 84 -12.40 5.09 -18.56
C LEU A 84 -13.25 6.17 -19.26
N THR A 85 -12.95 6.45 -20.54
CA THR A 85 -13.74 7.39 -21.34
C THR A 85 -15.18 6.91 -21.54
N GLN A 86 -15.37 5.60 -21.80
CA GLN A 86 -16.70 5.02 -21.93
C GLN A 86 -17.52 5.12 -20.62
N LEU A 87 -16.88 4.91 -19.47
CA LEU A 87 -17.56 5.00 -18.17
C LEU A 87 -17.94 6.45 -17.84
N GLN A 88 -17.08 7.42 -18.14
CA GLN A 88 -17.39 8.85 -17.99
C GLN A 88 -18.57 9.29 -18.86
N GLN A 89 -18.67 8.78 -20.09
CA GLN A 89 -19.76 9.09 -20.99
C GLN A 89 -21.10 8.59 -20.45
N GLN A 90 -21.16 7.33 -19.99
CA GLN A 90 -22.38 6.76 -19.38
C GLN A 90 -22.82 7.51 -18.14
N LEU A 91 -21.88 7.92 -17.28
CA LEU A 91 -22.18 8.69 -16.07
C LEU A 91 -22.78 10.06 -16.42
N THR A 92 -22.27 10.70 -17.47
CA THR A 92 -22.78 11.98 -17.96
C THR A 92 -24.21 11.86 -18.50
N GLU A 93 -24.49 10.80 -19.27
CA GLU A 93 -25.82 10.53 -19.81
C GLU A 93 -26.85 10.23 -18.71
N VAL A 94 -26.47 9.43 -17.70
CA VAL A 94 -27.34 9.11 -16.57
C VAL A 94 -27.65 10.37 -15.74
N VAL A 95 -26.67 11.24 -15.50
CA VAL A 95 -26.87 12.51 -14.79
C VAL A 95 -27.80 13.45 -15.57
N GLN A 96 -27.68 13.51 -16.89
CA GLN A 96 -28.59 14.30 -17.72
C GLN A 96 -30.01 13.72 -17.75
N ALA A 97 -30.15 12.39 -17.81
CA ALA A 97 -31.45 11.71 -17.78
C ALA A 97 -32.18 11.84 -16.43
N LEU A 98 -31.44 11.99 -15.33
CA LEU A 98 -31.99 12.22 -13.98
C LEU A 98 -32.25 13.71 -13.68
N SER A 99 -31.84 14.63 -14.56
CA SER A 99 -32.03 16.08 -14.42
C SER A 99 -33.27 16.61 -15.14
N VAL A 100 -34.19 15.73 -15.55
CA VAL A 100 -35.53 16.01 -16.13
C VAL A 100 -36.59 15.41 -15.22
#